data_AF-A0A927SF34-F1
#
_entry.id   AF-A0A927SF34-F1
#
_cell.length_a   1.000
_cell.length_b   1.000
_cell.length_c   1.000
_cell.angle_alpha   90.00
_cell.angle_beta   90.00
_cell.angle_gamma   90.00
#
_symmetry.space_group_name_H-M   'P 1'
#
loop_
_entity.id
_entity.type
_entity.pdbx_description
1 polymer ?
#
loop_
_entity_poly.entity_id
_entity_poly.type
_entity_poly.pdbx_seq_one_letter_code
_entity_poly.pdbx_strand_id
1 'polypeptide(L)'
;MLTALRHQVREHLEALPAQRKPALRRTDDPGALLMTDLPRIAGPEEVAAFIAALEKEGWRAWQEPGWLLLDHDVPVPDRPWPDAFPGEWGCCLRLLRAHPGKDAPREYIRALVKAAEQGNDKVERLCKAWHGEFAARMREHQPLPGGLVPYLLAAMKEETR
;
A
#
# COMPACT_ATOMS: atom_id res chain seq x y z
N MET A 1 5.45 6.64 -1.74
CA MET A 1 4.21 6.36 -1.01
C MET A 1 4.45 5.43 0.18
N LEU A 2 4.69 4.12 -0.01
CA LEU A 2 5.00 3.22 1.12
C LEU A 2 6.29 3.60 1.86
N THR A 3 7.29 4.08 1.11
CA THR A 3 8.59 4.46 1.66
C THR A 3 8.48 5.50 2.77
N ALA A 4 7.68 6.55 2.60
CA ALA A 4 7.48 7.59 3.61
C ALA A 4 6.81 7.02 4.88
N LEU A 5 5.73 6.25 4.71
CA LEU A 5 5.07 5.56 5.83
C LEU A 5 5.99 4.57 6.55
N ARG A 6 6.86 3.87 5.79
CA ARG A 6 7.89 2.98 6.36
C ARG A 6 8.93 3.75 7.16
N HIS A 7 9.34 4.94 6.72
CA HIS A 7 10.27 5.79 7.46
C HIS A 7 9.68 6.23 8.80
N GLN A 8 8.43 6.70 8.80
CA GLN A 8 7.72 7.07 10.02
C GLN A 8 7.71 5.92 11.04
N VAL A 9 7.28 4.72 10.64
CA VAL A 9 7.31 3.55 11.54
C VAL A 9 8.73 3.20 11.99
N ARG A 10 9.73 3.35 11.10
CA ARG A 10 11.12 3.07 11.44
C ARG A 10 11.63 4.00 12.55
N GLU A 11 11.31 5.29 12.50
CA GLU A 11 11.71 6.26 13.52
C GLU A 11 11.19 5.87 14.90
N HIS A 12 9.91 5.48 14.99
CA HIS A 12 9.33 4.95 16.24
C HIS A 12 10.02 3.68 16.72
N LEU A 13 10.31 2.74 15.81
CA LEU A 13 11.01 1.49 16.16
C LEU A 13 12.44 1.72 16.63
N GLU A 14 13.13 2.74 16.12
CA GLU A 14 14.51 3.06 16.51
C GLU A 14 14.60 3.79 17.85
N ALA A 15 13.52 4.42 18.30
CA ALA A 15 13.44 5.06 19.62
C ALA A 15 13.19 4.07 20.78
N LEU A 16 12.85 2.81 20.48
CA LEU A 16 12.52 1.82 21.51
C LEU A 16 13.77 1.19 22.14
N PRO A 17 13.79 0.98 23.47
CA PRO A 17 14.84 0.25 24.15
C PRO A 17 14.67 -1.27 23.94
N ALA A 18 14.86 -1.76 22.72
CA ALA A 18 14.72 -3.18 22.37
C ALA A 18 16.08 -3.92 22.39
N GLN A 19 16.06 -5.22 22.68
CA GLN A 19 17.26 -6.08 22.70
C GLN A 19 18.04 -6.08 21.37
N ARG A 20 17.30 -5.88 20.26
CA ARG A 20 17.84 -5.69 18.91
C ARG A 20 16.91 -4.82 18.10
N LYS A 21 17.37 -4.35 16.95
CA LYS A 21 16.52 -3.62 16.00
C LYS A 21 15.34 -4.51 15.54
N PRO A 22 14.08 -4.05 15.70
CA PRO A 22 12.92 -4.75 15.18
C PRO A 22 12.97 -4.83 13.65
N ALA A 23 12.59 -5.98 13.11
CA ALA A 23 12.35 -6.12 11.69
C ALA A 23 11.10 -5.31 11.32
N LEU A 24 11.15 -4.61 10.18
CA LEU A 24 9.98 -3.97 9.59
C LEU A 24 9.92 -4.38 8.12
N ARG A 25 8.87 -5.10 7.78
CA ARG A 25 8.69 -5.72 6.47
C ARG A 25 7.36 -5.27 5.90
N ARG A 26 7.24 -5.38 4.58
CA ARG A 26 5.92 -5.38 3.95
C ARG A 26 5.23 -6.70 4.32
N THR A 27 3.92 -6.64 4.54
CA THR A 27 3.09 -7.82 4.73
C THR A 27 2.39 -8.24 3.44
N ASP A 28 2.15 -9.55 3.28
CA ASP A 28 1.30 -10.09 2.22
C ASP A 28 -0.19 -10.03 2.59
N ASP A 29 -0.51 -9.73 3.85
CA ASP A 29 -1.88 -9.51 4.32
C ASP A 29 -2.56 -8.33 3.59
N PRO A 30 -3.74 -8.50 2.99
CA PRO A 30 -4.40 -7.45 2.20
C PRO A 30 -4.96 -6.29 3.04
N GLY A 31 -5.13 -6.49 4.36
CA GLY A 31 -5.62 -5.50 5.32
C GLY A 31 -4.55 -4.57 5.88
N ALA A 32 -3.28 -4.97 5.84
CA ALA A 32 -2.16 -4.20 6.40
C ALA A 32 -1.13 -3.74 5.35
N LEU A 33 -0.33 -2.72 5.66
CA LEU A 33 0.77 -2.26 4.82
C LEU A 33 2.10 -2.90 5.22
N LEU A 34 2.38 -2.91 6.52
CA LEU A 34 3.64 -3.33 7.11
C LEU A 34 3.42 -4.34 8.24
N MET A 35 4.48 -5.04 8.61
CA MET A 35 4.52 -5.89 9.80
C MET A 35 5.87 -5.76 10.51
N THR A 36 5.86 -5.92 11.83
CA THR A 36 7.07 -5.93 12.67
C THR A 36 7.06 -7.08 13.66
N ASP A 37 8.23 -7.61 13.98
CA ASP A 37 8.43 -8.67 14.98
C ASP A 37 8.59 -8.14 16.41
N LEU A 38 8.31 -6.85 16.63
CA LEU A 38 8.44 -6.18 17.92
C LEU A 38 7.86 -6.98 19.11
N PRO A 39 6.66 -7.60 19.02
CA PRO A 39 6.11 -8.38 20.14
C PRO A 39 6.95 -9.59 20.57
N ARG A 40 7.92 -10.03 19.76
CA ARG A 40 8.82 -11.14 20.10
C ARG A 40 10.07 -10.70 20.88
N ILE A 41 10.37 -9.40 20.88
CA ILE A 41 11.66 -8.87 21.34
C ILE A 41 11.55 -7.73 22.35
N ALA A 42 10.34 -7.22 22.56
CA ALA A 42 10.03 -6.19 23.54
C ALA A 42 8.92 -6.69 24.48
N GLY A 43 8.83 -6.11 25.68
CA GLY A 43 7.78 -6.42 26.63
C GLY A 43 6.43 -5.86 26.19
N PRO A 44 5.34 -6.31 26.84
CA PRO A 44 3.98 -5.88 26.50
C PRO A 44 3.77 -4.37 26.70
N GLU A 45 4.46 -3.75 27.66
CA GLU A 45 4.38 -2.31 27.93
C GLU A 45 5.01 -1.49 26.81
N GLU A 46 6.20 -1.89 26.32
CA GLU A 46 6.84 -1.21 25.18
C GLU A 46 6.05 -1.38 23.89
N VAL A 47 5.48 -2.57 23.66
CA VAL A 47 4.61 -2.82 22.50
C VAL A 47 3.37 -1.94 22.57
N ALA A 48 2.73 -1.83 23.74
CA ALA A 48 1.56 -0.97 23.93
C ALA A 48 1.90 0.51 23.74
N ALA A 49 3.03 0.97 24.28
CA ALA A 49 3.50 2.35 24.10
C ALA A 49 3.79 2.67 22.63
N PHE A 50 4.41 1.74 21.90
CA PHE A 50 4.65 1.86 20.46
C PHE A 50 3.35 1.95 19.66
N ILE A 51 2.37 1.07 19.94
CA ILE A 51 1.06 1.10 19.30
C ILE A 51 0.37 2.44 19.54
N ALA A 52 0.32 2.89 20.80
CA ALA A 52 -0.31 4.14 21.17
C ALA A 52 0.37 5.38 20.54
N ALA A 53 1.69 5.34 20.33
CA ALA A 53 2.42 6.39 19.61
C ALA A 53 2.02 6.45 18.13
N LEU A 54 1.98 5.30 17.45
CA LEU A 54 1.57 5.24 16.05
C LEU A 54 0.09 5.59 15.84
N GLU A 55 -0.80 5.18 16.74
CA GLU A 55 -2.23 5.49 16.65
C GLU A 55 -2.51 7.00 16.72
N LYS A 56 -1.73 7.75 17.50
CA LYS A 56 -1.79 9.23 17.52
C LYS A 56 -1.45 9.85 16.16
N GLU A 57 -0.70 9.14 15.34
CA GLU A 57 -0.30 9.56 14.00
C GLU A 57 -1.18 8.95 12.90
N GLY A 58 -2.31 8.31 13.27
CA GLY A 58 -3.30 7.80 12.33
C GLY A 58 -3.09 6.34 11.89
N TRP A 59 -2.15 5.63 12.51
CA TRP A 59 -1.96 4.21 12.24
C TRP A 59 -3.02 3.35 12.93
N ARG A 60 -3.32 2.20 12.33
CA ARG A 60 -4.00 1.09 12.95
C ARG A 60 -3.01 -0.04 13.16
N ALA A 61 -3.04 -0.64 14.34
CA ALA A 61 -2.19 -1.78 14.65
C ALA A 61 -3.00 -2.92 15.28
N TRP A 62 -2.70 -4.15 14.90
CA TRP A 62 -3.27 -5.33 15.55
C TRP A 62 -2.24 -6.46 15.58
N GLN A 63 -2.36 -7.31 16.59
CA GLN A 63 -1.42 -8.40 16.80
C GLN A 63 -1.91 -9.68 16.13
N GLU A 64 -0.97 -10.35 15.48
CA GLU A 64 -1.03 -11.74 15.05
C GLU A 64 0.04 -12.53 15.82
N PRO A 65 0.02 -13.87 15.87
CA PRO A 65 1.00 -14.66 16.61
C PRO A 65 2.47 -14.30 16.30
N GLY A 66 3.06 -13.52 17.20
CA GLY A 66 4.43 -13.02 17.10
C GLY A 66 4.66 -11.93 16.04
N TRP A 67 3.62 -11.28 15.51
CA TRP A 67 3.73 -10.19 14.56
C TRP A 67 2.79 -9.05 14.95
N LEU A 68 3.23 -7.82 14.79
CA LEU A 68 2.37 -6.65 14.85
C LEU A 68 2.14 -6.17 13.42
N LEU A 69 0.90 -6.19 12.96
CA LEU A 69 0.50 -5.68 11.65
C LEU A 69 0.17 -4.20 11.79
N LEU A 70 0.58 -3.43 10.79
CA LEU A 70 0.46 -1.97 10.77
C LEU A 70 -0.19 -1.53 9.46
N ASP A 71 -1.23 -0.72 9.60
CA ASP A 71 -1.96 -0.13 8.49
C ASP A 71 -2.11 1.36 8.68
N HIS A 72 -2.19 2.08 7.57
CA HIS A 72 -2.38 3.53 7.56
C HIS A 72 -3.13 3.92 6.30
N ASP A 73 -3.93 4.98 6.39
CA ASP A 73 -4.58 5.53 5.20
C ASP A 73 -3.53 6.12 4.27
N VAL A 74 -3.54 5.70 3.00
CA VAL A 74 -2.58 6.19 2.02
C VAL A 74 -3.12 7.50 1.45
N PRO A 75 -2.42 8.64 1.64
CA PRO A 75 -2.86 9.92 1.08
C PRO A 75 -3.05 9.82 -0.43
N VAL A 76 -4.10 10.46 -0.94
CA VAL A 76 -4.36 10.52 -2.38
C VAL A 76 -3.20 11.28 -3.04
N PRO A 77 -2.44 10.66 -3.95
CA PRO A 77 -1.37 11.35 -4.63
C PRO A 77 -1.93 12.38 -5.62
N ASP A 78 -1.31 13.55 -5.66
CA ASP A 78 -1.50 14.48 -6.77
C ASP A 78 -0.39 14.25 -7.80
N ARG A 79 -0.75 13.67 -8.94
CA ARG A 79 0.18 13.46 -10.04
C ARG A 79 -0.49 13.76 -11.38
N PRO A 80 0.18 14.50 -12.27
CA PRO A 80 -0.36 14.75 -13.60
C PRO A 80 -0.50 13.45 -14.41
N TRP A 81 -1.38 13.49 -15.40
CA TRP A 81 -1.49 12.44 -16.40
C TRP A 81 -0.24 12.44 -17.28
N PRO A 82 0.41 11.29 -17.50
CA PRO A 82 1.51 11.17 -18.46
C PRO A 82 0.97 11.24 -19.90
N ASP A 83 1.86 11.62 -20.82
CA ASP A 83 1.55 11.68 -22.26
C ASP A 83 1.32 10.29 -22.87
N ALA A 84 1.93 9.25 -22.28
CA ALA A 84 1.84 7.88 -22.75
C ALA A 84 1.50 6.89 -21.63
N PHE A 85 0.73 5.87 -22.01
CA PHE A 85 0.26 4.77 -21.13
C PHE A 85 0.72 3.41 -21.68
N PRO A 86 2.04 3.13 -21.77
CA PRO A 86 2.52 1.82 -22.20
C PRO A 86 2.12 0.73 -21.19
N GLY A 87 2.18 -0.53 -21.61
CA GLY A 87 2.00 -1.68 -20.70
C GLY A 87 0.59 -1.86 -20.15
N GLU A 88 0.48 -2.73 -19.14
CA GLU A 88 -0.78 -3.15 -18.55
C GLU A 88 -1.34 -2.12 -17.58
N TRP A 89 -0.48 -1.37 -16.87
CA TRP A 89 -0.95 -0.23 -16.06
C TRP A 89 -1.64 0.81 -16.92
N GLY A 90 -1.14 1.04 -18.14
CA GLY A 90 -1.74 1.94 -19.09
C GLY A 90 -3.07 1.46 -19.66
N CYS A 91 -3.25 0.15 -19.82
CA CYS A 91 -4.55 -0.45 -20.12
C CYS A 91 -5.54 -0.25 -18.96
N CYS A 92 -5.12 -0.51 -17.72
CA CYS A 92 -5.94 -0.29 -16.54
C CYS A 92 -6.35 1.18 -16.38
N LEU A 93 -5.43 2.12 -16.57
CA LEU A 93 -5.75 3.56 -16.52
C LEU A 93 -6.79 3.97 -17.56
N ARG A 94 -6.68 3.46 -18.79
CA ARG A 94 -7.64 3.73 -19.86
C ARG A 94 -9.03 3.20 -19.50
N LEU A 95 -9.12 1.98 -18.96
CA LEU A 95 -10.38 1.40 -18.50
C LEU A 95 -11.00 2.22 -17.37
N LEU A 96 -10.22 2.54 -16.32
CA LEU A 96 -10.71 3.33 -15.18
C LEU A 96 -11.12 4.74 -15.59
N ARG A 97 -10.44 5.34 -16.57
CA ARG A 97 -10.79 6.65 -17.13
C ARG A 97 -12.09 6.61 -17.94
N ALA A 98 -12.30 5.55 -18.74
CA ALA A 98 -13.53 5.37 -19.51
C ALA A 98 -14.74 5.03 -18.63
N HIS A 99 -14.49 4.45 -17.46
CA HIS A 99 -15.52 4.04 -16.50
C HIS A 99 -15.25 4.67 -15.12
N PRO A 100 -15.47 5.99 -14.98
CA PRO A 100 -15.15 6.69 -13.74
C PRO A 100 -16.03 6.18 -12.59
N GLY A 101 -15.37 5.65 -11.58
CA GLY A 101 -15.95 5.31 -10.28
C GLY A 101 -15.34 6.19 -9.19
N LYS A 102 -16.08 6.43 -8.10
CA LYS A 102 -15.57 7.17 -6.93
C LYS A 102 -14.81 6.28 -5.95
N ASP A 103 -15.01 4.98 -6.04
CA ASP A 103 -14.48 4.03 -5.05
C ASP A 103 -13.02 3.69 -5.34
N ALA A 104 -12.22 3.70 -4.28
CA ALA A 104 -10.85 3.20 -4.25
C ALA A 104 -10.74 2.22 -3.08
N PRO A 105 -11.10 0.93 -3.28
CA PRO A 105 -11.09 -0.02 -2.18
C PRO A 105 -9.68 -0.12 -1.58
N ARG A 106 -9.61 -0.17 -0.25
CA ARG A 106 -8.35 -0.04 0.50
C ARG A 106 -7.37 -1.16 0.15
N GLU A 107 -7.87 -2.36 -0.08
CA GLU A 107 -7.11 -3.53 -0.50
C GLU A 107 -6.39 -3.30 -1.83
N TYR A 108 -7.03 -2.63 -2.79
CA TYR A 108 -6.42 -2.27 -4.07
C TYR A 108 -5.31 -1.23 -3.87
N ILE A 109 -5.59 -0.18 -3.10
CA ILE A 109 -4.59 0.85 -2.78
C ILE A 109 -3.36 0.23 -2.13
N ARG A 110 -3.56 -0.65 -1.14
CA ARG A 110 -2.47 -1.34 -0.44
C ARG A 110 -1.68 -2.22 -1.38
N ALA A 111 -2.35 -3.07 -2.18
CA ALA A 111 -1.69 -3.94 -3.14
C ALA A 111 -0.82 -3.14 -4.12
N LEU A 112 -1.32 -2.01 -4.60
CA LEU A 112 -0.60 -1.13 -5.53
C LEU A 112 0.59 -0.44 -4.90
N VAL A 113 0.43 0.14 -3.71
CA VAL A 113 1.51 0.81 -2.98
C VAL A 113 2.62 -0.17 -2.60
N LYS A 114 2.25 -1.40 -2.25
CA LYS A 114 3.15 -2.54 -2.01
C LYS A 114 3.87 -3.00 -3.28
N ALA A 115 3.20 -3.01 -4.43
CA ALA A 115 3.81 -3.34 -5.71
C ALA A 115 4.78 -2.24 -6.17
N ALA A 116 4.39 -0.97 -6.05
CA ALA A 116 5.22 0.18 -6.39
C ALA A 116 6.53 0.24 -5.62
N GLU A 117 6.52 -0.15 -4.34
CA GLU A 117 7.76 -0.27 -3.55
C GLU A 117 8.74 -1.31 -4.12
N GLN A 118 8.24 -2.34 -4.79
CA GLN A 118 9.06 -3.41 -5.40
C GLN A 118 9.52 -3.08 -6.82
N GLY A 119 8.99 -2.02 -7.43
CA GLY A 119 9.34 -1.58 -8.78
C GLY A 119 8.26 -1.82 -9.83
N ASN A 120 8.48 -1.21 -11.01
CA ASN A 120 7.52 -1.13 -12.10
C ASN A 120 7.05 -2.53 -12.57
N ASP A 121 7.93 -3.53 -12.64
CA ASP A 121 7.57 -4.91 -13.02
C ASP A 121 6.48 -5.53 -12.13
N LYS A 122 6.47 -5.20 -10.84
CA LYS A 122 5.45 -5.71 -9.91
C LYS A 122 4.13 -4.97 -10.08
N VAL A 123 4.18 -3.68 -10.39
CA VAL A 123 2.98 -2.90 -10.75
C VAL A 123 2.37 -3.44 -12.04
N GLU A 124 3.18 -3.73 -13.06
CA GLU A 124 2.72 -4.32 -14.32
C GLU A 124 2.04 -5.67 -14.12
N ARG A 125 2.64 -6.57 -13.34
CA ARG A 125 2.02 -7.87 -13.02
C ARG A 125 0.70 -7.73 -12.26
N LEU A 126 0.63 -6.78 -11.33
CA LEU A 126 -0.61 -6.49 -10.60
C LEU A 126 -1.68 -5.96 -11.55
N CYS A 127 -1.34 -5.01 -12.42
CA CYS A 127 -2.25 -4.46 -13.42
C CYS A 127 -2.72 -5.52 -14.40
N LYS A 128 -1.86 -6.45 -14.81
CA LYS A 128 -2.26 -7.59 -15.65
C LYS A 128 -3.34 -8.45 -15.00
N ALA A 129 -3.21 -8.73 -13.70
CA ALA A 129 -4.23 -9.48 -12.95
C ALA A 129 -5.54 -8.68 -12.84
N TRP A 130 -5.45 -7.39 -12.51
CA TRP A 130 -6.62 -6.51 -12.41
C TRP A 130 -7.32 -6.27 -13.74
N HIS A 131 -6.60 -6.23 -14.85
CA HIS A 131 -7.20 -6.06 -16.17
C HIS A 131 -8.23 -7.17 -16.45
N GLY A 132 -7.87 -8.43 -16.15
CA GLY A 132 -8.81 -9.55 -16.25
C GLY A 132 -10.02 -9.41 -15.34
N GLU A 133 -9.80 -8.98 -14.09
CA GLU A 133 -10.87 -8.73 -13.11
C GLU A 133 -11.80 -7.58 -13.55
N PHE A 134 -11.25 -6.46 -14.01
CA PHE A 134 -12.01 -5.31 -14.48
C PHE A 134 -12.84 -5.67 -15.72
N ALA A 135 -12.27 -6.45 -16.64
CA ALA A 135 -13.02 -6.96 -17.78
C ALA A 135 -14.19 -7.86 -17.34
N ALA A 136 -14.02 -8.69 -16.30
CA ALA A 136 -15.11 -9.49 -15.74
C ALA A 136 -16.20 -8.61 -15.10
N ARG A 137 -15.81 -7.64 -14.27
CA ARG A 137 -16.74 -6.67 -13.66
C ARG A 137 -17.57 -5.93 -14.71
N MET A 138 -16.96 -5.48 -15.81
CA MET A 138 -17.67 -4.82 -16.90
C MET A 138 -18.69 -5.73 -17.59
N ARG A 139 -18.37 -7.01 -17.81
CA ARG A 139 -19.32 -7.99 -18.36
C ARG A 139 -20.52 -8.22 -17.44
N GLU A 140 -20.30 -8.09 -16.14
CA GLU A 140 -21.33 -8.24 -15.10
C GLU A 140 -22.00 -6.90 -14.72
N HIS A 141 -21.73 -5.82 -15.46
CA HIS A 141 -22.22 -4.46 -15.16
C HIS A 141 -21.90 -3.95 -13.75
N GLN A 142 -20.82 -4.45 -13.15
CA GLN A 142 -20.31 -4.00 -11.86
C GLN A 142 -19.43 -2.75 -12.01
N PRO A 143 -19.43 -1.84 -11.03
CA PRO A 143 -18.59 -0.66 -11.05
C PRO A 143 -17.10 -1.02 -10.99
N LEU A 144 -16.29 -0.25 -11.70
CA LEU A 144 -14.83 -0.31 -11.59
C LEU A 144 -14.34 0.58 -10.43
N PRO A 145 -13.20 0.24 -9.80
CA PRO A 145 -12.61 1.03 -8.71
C PRO A 145 -11.90 2.28 -9.25
N GLY A 146 -12.65 3.20 -9.85
CA GLY A 146 -12.13 4.39 -10.53
C GLY A 146 -11.35 5.35 -9.62
N GLY A 147 -11.58 5.33 -8.31
CA GLY A 147 -10.80 6.11 -7.34
C GLY A 147 -9.34 5.66 -7.23
N LEU A 148 -8.95 4.55 -7.87
CA LEU A 148 -7.56 4.10 -7.95
C LEU A 148 -6.68 4.89 -8.91
N VAL A 149 -7.26 5.66 -9.84
CA VAL A 149 -6.51 6.45 -10.84
C VAL A 149 -5.33 7.24 -10.24
N PRO A 150 -5.52 8.10 -9.21
CA PRO A 150 -4.41 8.88 -8.65
C PRO A 150 -3.31 7.99 -8.05
N TYR A 151 -3.67 6.86 -7.45
CA TYR A 151 -2.73 5.91 -6.90
C TYR A 151 -1.92 5.20 -8.00
N LEU A 152 -2.57 4.84 -9.11
CA LEU A 152 -1.94 4.15 -10.24
C LEU A 152 -0.97 5.07 -11.00
N LEU A 153 -1.33 6.34 -11.16
CA LEU A 153 -0.42 7.37 -11.68
C LEU A 153 0.84 7.51 -10.80
N ALA A 154 0.67 7.53 -9.48
CA ALA A 154 1.80 7.65 -8.55
C ALA A 154 2.64 6.37 -8.40
N ALA A 155 2.08 5.20 -8.68
CA ALA A 155 2.74 3.91 -8.52
C ALA A 155 3.89 3.70 -9.52
N MET A 156 3.74 4.21 -10.74
CA MET A 156 4.76 4.07 -11.77
C MET A 156 5.86 5.09 -11.56
N LYS A 157 7.09 4.66 -11.31
CA LYS A 157 8.23 5.58 -11.28
C LYS A 157 8.54 5.98 -12.73
N GLU A 158 8.72 7.27 -12.98
CA GLU A 158 9.35 7.69 -14.23
C GLU A 158 10.73 7.06 -14.27
N GLU A 159 10.99 6.24 -15.28
CA GLU A 159 12.36 5.91 -15.65
C GLU A 159 12.96 7.22 -16.16
N THR A 160 13.72 7.90 -15.31
CA THR A 160 14.64 8.94 -15.76
C THR A 160 15.59 8.24 -16.75
N ARG A 161 15.30 8.38 -18.03
CA ARG A 161 16.21 8.01 -19.11
C ARG A 161 17.42 8.93 -19.11
#